data_AF-A0A453J578-F1
#
_entry.id   AF-A0A453J578-F1
#
_cell.length_a   1.000
_cell.length_b   1.000
_cell.length_c   1.000
_cell.angle_alpha   90.00
_cell.angle_beta   90.00
_cell.angle_gamma   90.00
#
_symmetry.space_group_name_H-M   'P 1'
#
loop_
_entity.id
_entity.type
_entity.pdbx_description
1 polymer ?
#
loop_
_entity_poly.entity_id
_entity_poly.type
_entity_poly.pdbx_seq_one_letter_code
_entity_poly.pdbx_strand_id
1 'polypeptide(L)'
;VEFDFSGSYIAVAGSDIRVYQVANVKTEWNLVKTLPDLSGTGKVTSVKFGADAKYVAVGSMDHNLRVFGLPGDEQMEEAKSESAAQ
;
A
#
# COMPACT_ATOMS: atom_id res chain seq x y z
N VAL A 1 -7.70 -3.25 -8.04
CA VAL A 1 -6.99 -2.07 -8.62
C VAL A 1 -7.88 -0.87 -8.42
N GLU A 2 -7.31 0.28 -8.06
CA GLU A 2 -8.04 1.50 -7.79
C GLU A 2 -7.22 2.74 -8.16
N PHE A 3 -7.87 3.78 -8.68
CA PHE A 3 -7.27 5.10 -8.86
C PHE A 3 -7.58 6.01 -7.68
N ASP A 4 -6.68 6.92 -7.37
CA ASP A 4 -6.99 8.04 -6.48
C ASP A 4 -7.95 9.03 -7.16
N PHE A 5 -8.50 9.97 -6.39
CA PHE A 5 -9.47 10.94 -6.90
C PHE A 5 -8.90 11.85 -8.00
N SER A 6 -7.59 12.16 -7.96
CA SER A 6 -6.95 13.00 -8.98
C SER A 6 -6.65 12.25 -10.28
N GLY A 7 -6.60 10.92 -10.24
CA GLY A 7 -6.12 10.07 -11.35
C GLY A 7 -4.60 10.06 -11.53
N SER A 8 -3.85 10.66 -10.59
CA SER A 8 -2.38 10.73 -10.63
C SER A 8 -1.73 9.46 -10.07
N TYR A 9 -2.46 8.66 -9.31
CA TYR A 9 -1.98 7.43 -8.69
C TYR A 9 -2.94 6.27 -8.91
N ILE A 10 -2.36 5.07 -9.03
CA ILE A 10 -3.10 3.81 -9.06
C ILE A 10 -2.53 2.85 -8.01
N ALA A 11 -3.40 2.22 -7.24
CA ALA A 11 -3.07 1.14 -6.34
C ALA A 11 -3.47 -0.20 -6.96
N VAL A 12 -2.52 -1.13 -6.98
CA VAL A 12 -2.69 -2.50 -7.45
C VAL A 12 -2.52 -3.43 -6.26
N ALA A 13 -3.57 -4.17 -5.94
CA ALA A 13 -3.57 -5.17 -4.87
C ALA A 13 -3.70 -6.57 -5.46
N GLY A 14 -2.86 -7.48 -4.98
CA GLY A 14 -2.85 -8.89 -5.36
C GLY A 14 -2.06 -9.72 -4.36
N SER A 15 -0.90 -10.23 -4.79
CA SER A 15 0.05 -10.90 -3.88
C SER A 15 0.78 -9.88 -2.98
N ASP A 16 1.05 -8.70 -3.52
CA ASP A 16 1.56 -7.53 -2.82
C ASP A 16 0.65 -6.33 -3.13
N ILE A 17 0.90 -5.20 -2.47
CA ILE A 17 0.24 -3.93 -2.81
C ILE A 17 1.27 -2.96 -3.32
N ARG A 18 1.04 -2.46 -4.54
CA ARG A 18 1.91 -1.53 -5.23
C ARG A 18 1.14 -0.26 -5.59
N VAL A 19 1.79 0.88 -5.44
CA VAL A 19 1.27 2.19 -5.82
C VAL A 19 2.13 2.74 -6.94
N TYR A 20 1.50 3.01 -8.08
CA TYR A 20 2.14 3.61 -9.24
C TYR A 20 1.65 5.04 -9.41
N GLN A 21 2.56 5.94 -9.75
CA GLN A 21 2.24 7.25 -10.27
C GLN A 21 2.02 7.17 -11.78
N VAL A 22 0.98 7.86 -12.21
CA VAL A 22 0.52 7.92 -13.59
C VAL A 22 0.96 9.25 -14.16
N ALA A 23 2.18 9.28 -14.71
CA ALA A 23 2.68 10.47 -15.41
C ALA A 23 2.07 10.58 -16.81
N ASN A 24 1.91 9.44 -17.49
CA ASN A 24 1.18 9.32 -18.75
C ASN A 24 0.45 7.97 -18.78
N VAL A 25 -0.88 8.01 -18.72
CA VAL A 25 -1.76 6.81 -18.67
C VAL A 25 -1.43 5.80 -19.77
N LYS A 26 -0.95 6.24 -20.93
CA LYS A 26 -0.69 5.37 -22.09
C LYS A 26 0.68 4.72 -22.09
N THR A 27 1.67 5.30 -21.41
CA THR A 27 3.08 4.92 -21.61
C THR A 27 3.93 4.88 -20.36
N GLU A 28 3.58 5.62 -19.30
CA GLU A 28 4.45 5.83 -18.15
C GLU A 28 3.73 5.54 -16.83
N TRP A 29 4.11 4.41 -16.23
CA TRP A 29 3.64 3.94 -14.93
C TRP A 29 4.85 3.78 -14.01
N ASN A 30 5.06 4.74 -13.12
CA ASN A 30 6.22 4.77 -12.24
C ASN A 30 5.86 4.14 -10.90
N LEU A 31 6.55 3.07 -10.49
CA LEU A 31 6.35 2.48 -9.16
C LEU A 31 6.87 3.46 -8.10
N VAL A 32 5.97 3.98 -7.27
CA VAL A 32 6.33 4.94 -6.21
C VAL A 32 6.49 4.23 -4.88
N LYS A 33 5.62 3.27 -4.58
CA LYS A 33 5.64 2.59 -3.28
C LYS A 33 5.20 1.15 -3.40
N THR A 34 5.88 0.28 -2.68
CA THR A 34 5.42 -1.07 -2.37
C THR A 34 5.07 -1.08 -0.89
N LEU A 35 3.84 -1.47 -0.56
CA LEU A 35 3.43 -1.58 0.84
C LEU A 35 4.01 -2.85 1.46
N PRO A 36 4.10 -2.93 2.80
CA PRO A 36 4.60 -4.12 3.50
C PRO A 36 3.96 -5.42 3.01
N ASP A 37 4.76 -6.47 3.00
CA ASP A 37 4.30 -7.78 2.56
C ASP A 37 3.20 -8.31 3.50
N LEU A 38 2.05 -8.62 2.90
CA LEU A 38 0.87 -9.17 3.57
C LEU A 38 0.62 -10.63 3.18
N SER A 39 1.54 -11.30 2.48
CA SER A 39 1.41 -12.68 2.00
C SER A 39 1.03 -13.69 3.10
N GLY A 40 1.52 -13.50 4.32
CA GLY A 40 1.20 -14.32 5.49
C GLY A 40 -0.17 -14.03 6.14
N THR A 41 -0.90 -13.05 5.64
CA THR A 41 -2.12 -12.49 6.26
C THR A 41 -3.35 -12.66 5.37
N GLY A 42 -3.34 -13.64 4.47
CA GLY A 42 -4.42 -13.89 3.52
C GLY A 42 -4.38 -12.96 2.30
N LYS A 43 -5.25 -13.23 1.33
CA LYS A 43 -5.28 -12.46 0.08
C LYS A 43 -5.86 -11.08 0.31
N VAL A 44 -5.21 -10.08 -0.26
CA VAL A 44 -5.76 -8.73 -0.31
C VAL A 44 -6.95 -8.72 -1.27
N THR A 45 -8.12 -8.33 -0.76
CA THR A 45 -9.38 -8.31 -1.53
C THR A 45 -9.77 -6.91 -1.97
N SER A 46 -9.30 -5.88 -1.26
CA SER A 46 -9.65 -4.50 -1.54
C SER A 46 -8.51 -3.56 -1.20
N VAL A 47 -8.40 -2.48 -1.97
CA VAL A 47 -7.50 -1.36 -1.71
C VAL A 47 -8.25 -0.08 -2.02
N LYS A 48 -8.18 0.93 -1.15
CA LYS A 48 -8.89 2.20 -1.27
C LYS A 48 -7.96 3.37 -0.94
N PHE A 49 -7.99 4.42 -1.74
CA PHE A 49 -7.26 5.65 -1.41
C PHE A 49 -8.02 6.48 -0.37
N GLY A 50 -7.28 7.05 0.57
CA GLY A 50 -7.74 8.07 1.48
C GLY A 50 -7.82 9.45 0.84
N ALA A 51 -8.24 10.44 1.63
CA ALA A 51 -8.29 11.83 1.19
C ALA A 51 -6.91 12.30 0.70
N ASP A 52 -6.89 12.97 -0.46
CA ASP A 52 -5.69 13.47 -1.14
C ASP A 52 -4.59 12.43 -1.38
N ALA A 53 -4.95 11.14 -1.45
CA ALA A 53 -3.99 10.02 -1.54
C ALA A 53 -2.97 9.96 -0.39
N LYS A 54 -3.26 10.57 0.77
CA LYS A 54 -2.36 10.61 1.93
C LYS A 54 -2.16 9.24 2.56
N TYR A 55 -3.20 8.42 2.57
CA TYR A 55 -3.15 7.07 3.09
C TYR A 55 -3.84 6.09 2.14
N VAL A 56 -3.57 4.80 2.33
CA VAL A 56 -4.20 3.69 1.60
C VAL A 56 -4.76 2.71 2.61
N ALA A 57 -6.04 2.39 2.47
CA ALA A 57 -6.71 1.34 3.24
C ALA A 57 -6.69 0.03 2.45
N VAL A 58 -6.38 -1.07 3.13
CA VAL A 58 -6.19 -2.40 2.54
C VAL A 58 -7.02 -3.40 3.34
N GLY A 59 -7.97 -4.04 2.66
CA GLY A 59 -8.77 -5.13 3.22
C GLY A 59 -8.22 -6.49 2.79
N SER A 60 -8.10 -7.41 3.73
CA SER A 60 -7.60 -8.77 3.49
C SER A 60 -8.57 -9.86 3.99
N MET A 61 -8.38 -11.09 3.48
CA MET A 61 -9.13 -12.29 3.87
C MET A 61 -8.84 -12.78 5.30
N ASP A 62 -7.87 -12.22 6.00
CA ASP A 62 -7.66 -12.45 7.44
C ASP A 62 -8.59 -11.63 8.33
N HIS A 63 -9.59 -10.96 7.74
CA HIS A 63 -10.56 -10.11 8.41
C HIS A 63 -9.94 -8.87 9.05
N ASN A 64 -8.72 -8.48 8.64
CA ASN A 64 -8.10 -7.25 9.07
C ASN A 64 -8.19 -6.16 7.99
N LEU A 65 -8.46 -4.94 8.44
CA LEU A 65 -8.30 -3.72 7.68
C LEU A 65 -7.01 -3.04 8.12
N ARG A 66 -6.11 -2.78 7.19
CA ARG A 66 -4.83 -2.09 7.44
C ARG A 66 -4.85 -0.74 6.75
N VAL A 67 -4.28 0.27 7.39
CA VAL A 67 -4.13 1.60 6.80
C VAL A 67 -2.64 1.91 6.77
N PHE A 68 -2.17 2.41 5.63
CA PHE A 68 -0.77 2.76 5.41
C PHE A 68 -0.64 4.23 5.02
N GLY A 69 0.36 4.92 5.54
CA GLY A 69 0.65 6.31 5.18
C GLY A 69 -0.02 7.33 6.10
N LEU A 70 -0.44 6.92 7.30
CA LEU A 70 -0.85 7.88 8.31
C LEU A 70 0.37 8.65 8.83
N PRO A 71 0.23 9.95 9.18
CA PRO A 71 1.30 10.69 9.82
C PRO A 71 1.66 10.02 11.14
N GLY A 72 2.81 9.34 11.18
CA GLY A 72 3.27 8.52 12.30
C GLY A 72 3.62 7.06 11.96
N ASP A 73 3.18 6.54 10.81
CA ASP A 73 3.46 5.15 10.40
C ASP A 73 4.94 4.90 10.03
N GLU A 74 5.74 5.96 9.84
CA GLU A 74 7.17 5.85 9.50
C GLU A 74 8.01 5.23 10.63
N GLN A 75 7.53 5.25 11.87
CA GLN A 75 8.25 4.66 13.02
C GLN A 75 8.05 3.15 13.20
N MET A 76 7.10 2.52 12.50
CA MET A 76 6.83 1.09 12.67
C MET A 76 7.69 0.18 11.77
N GLU A 77 8.27 0.68 10.68
CA GLU A 77 9.16 -0.13 9.83
C GLU A 77 10.53 -0.39 10.48
N GLU A 78 11.00 0.50 11.37
CA GLU A 78 12.30 0.37 12.05
C GLU A 78 12.26 -0.62 13.24
N ALA A 79 11.07 -0.97 13.74
CA ALA A 79 10.92 -1.81 14.93
C ALA A 79 11.03 -3.33 14.67
N LYS A 80 11.27 -3.80 13.43
CA LYS A 80 11.35 -5.24 13.10
C LYS A 80 12.76 -5.76 12.79
N SER A 81 13.80 -4.93 12.84
CA SER A 81 15.19 -5.34 12.55
C SER A 81 16.02 -5.76 13.79
N GLU A 82 15.54 -5.53 15.02
CA GLU A 82 16.32 -5.80 16.26
C GLU A 82 15.83 -7.02 17.07
N SER A 83 15.59 -8.17 16.43
CA SER A 83 15.40 -9.43 17.19
C SER A 83 16.04 -10.63 16.50
N ALA A 84 17.34 -10.53 16.21
CA ALA A 84 18.17 -11.68 15.87
C ALA A 84 19.65 -11.45 16.26
N ALA A 85 19.93 -11.18 17.54
CA ALA A 85 21.24 -11.39 18.12
C ALA A 85 21.16 -11.41 19.66
N GLN A 86 20.92 -12.58 20.24
CA GLN A 86 21.50 -12.99 21.51
C GLN A 86 21.47 -14.50 21.66
#